data_AF-A0A1I0NRD3-F1
#
_entry.id   AF-A0A1I0NRD3-F1
#
_cell.length_a   1.000
_cell.length_b   1.000
_cell.length_c   1.000
_cell.angle_alpha   90.00
_cell.angle_beta   90.00
_cell.angle_gamma   90.00
#
_symmetry.space_group_name_H-M   'P 1'
#
loop_
_entity.id
_entity.type
_entity.pdbx_description
1 polymer ?
#
loop_
_entity_poly.entity_id
_entity_poly.type
_entity_poly.pdbx_seq_one_letter_code
_entity_poly.pdbx_strand_id
1 'polypeptide(L)'
;MNPGIYYHILQIGVTYEKGRPSGGLWRLRERSRLRDECALWRNLISYAGLEYDNVDRSEKCFSDLKDICKKYDLPNYDRIIGMRDELVASSDRYIVDVDKRNMVEKRILELISEVESCTKRLNGKADAYRAMTAMHNLPKALHGIDTLGSLPAVSPEEAMMI
;
A
#
# COMPACT_ATOMS: atom_id res chain seq x y z
N MET A 1 -2.27 -11.63 17.91
CA MET A 1 -1.64 -11.57 16.58
C MET A 1 -0.65 -10.41 16.63
N ASN A 2 0.59 -10.57 16.16
CA ASN A 2 1.53 -9.45 16.14
C ASN A 2 1.12 -8.54 14.97
N PRO A 3 0.79 -7.26 15.20
CA PRO A 3 0.47 -6.36 14.12
C PRO A 3 1.68 -6.24 13.21
N GLY A 4 1.52 -6.47 11.91
CA GLY A 4 2.68 -6.44 11.01
C GLY A 4 2.44 -6.90 9.58
N ILE A 5 1.58 -7.90 9.36
CA ILE A 5 1.40 -8.51 8.03
C ILE A 5 0.97 -7.47 6.99
N TYR A 6 -0.10 -6.70 7.27
CA TYR A 6 -0.60 -5.70 6.33
C TYR A 6 0.39 -4.55 6.13
N TYR A 7 1.17 -4.22 7.17
CA TYR A 7 2.21 -3.22 7.11
C TYR A 7 3.36 -3.63 6.19
N HIS A 8 3.84 -4.88 6.30
CA HIS A 8 4.83 -5.43 5.38
C HIS A 8 4.32 -5.43 3.93
N ILE A 9 3.06 -5.82 3.73
CA ILE A 9 2.44 -5.82 2.40
C ILE A 9 2.39 -4.39 1.83
N LEU A 10 1.95 -3.41 2.62
CA LEU A 10 1.91 -2.00 2.21
C LEU A 10 3.31 -1.44 1.91
N GLN A 11 4.32 -1.85 2.68
CA GLN A 11 5.71 -1.43 2.46
C GLN A 11 6.29 -1.98 1.14
N ILE A 12 5.97 -3.23 0.80
CA ILE A 12 6.48 -3.88 -0.41
C ILE A 12 5.65 -3.45 -1.65
N GLY A 13 4.36 -3.18 -1.47
CA GLY A 13 3.34 -3.12 -2.53
C GLY A 13 3.52 -2.07 -3.63
N VAL A 14 4.17 -0.93 -3.39
CA VAL A 14 4.33 0.12 -4.42
C VAL A 14 5.64 -0.01 -5.20
N THR A 15 6.07 -1.21 -5.57
CA THR A 15 7.33 -1.36 -6.32
C THR A 15 7.15 -1.39 -7.84
N TYR A 16 5.94 -1.55 -8.37
CA TYR A 16 5.83 -1.97 -9.77
C TYR A 16 6.20 -0.91 -10.82
N GLU A 17 6.13 0.39 -10.53
CA GLU A 17 6.63 1.41 -11.48
C GLU A 17 7.26 2.68 -10.86
N LYS A 18 7.59 2.74 -9.54
CA LYS A 18 8.04 3.99 -8.86
C LYS A 18 7.27 5.24 -9.33
N GLY A 19 5.97 5.08 -9.61
CA GLY A 19 5.10 6.09 -10.19
C GLY A 19 5.62 6.78 -11.46
N ARG A 20 6.28 6.06 -12.36
CA ARG A 20 6.67 6.58 -13.69
C ARG A 20 5.72 6.08 -14.77
N PRO A 21 4.89 6.95 -15.35
CA PRO A 21 4.02 6.56 -16.45
C PRO A 21 4.85 6.23 -17.69
N SER A 22 4.63 5.07 -18.31
CA SER A 22 5.17 4.82 -19.65
C SER A 22 4.32 5.53 -20.71
N GLY A 23 4.85 6.64 -21.25
CA GLY A 23 4.18 7.49 -22.23
C GLY A 23 3.09 8.39 -21.63
N GLY A 24 2.63 9.38 -22.41
CA GLY A 24 1.64 10.37 -21.94
C GLY A 24 0.18 9.90 -21.97
N LEU A 25 -0.14 8.86 -22.74
CA LEU A 25 -1.50 8.35 -22.89
C LEU A 25 -1.72 7.07 -22.06
N TRP A 26 -2.98 6.86 -21.67
CA TRP A 26 -3.41 5.63 -21.01
C TRP A 26 -3.29 4.44 -21.95
N ARG A 27 -2.60 3.39 -21.50
CA ARG A 27 -2.60 2.09 -22.16
C ARG A 27 -3.92 1.36 -21.88
N LEU A 28 -4.22 0.39 -22.73
CA LEU A 28 -5.37 -0.48 -22.54
C LEU A 28 -5.29 -1.14 -21.15
N ARG A 29 -6.40 -1.14 -20.39
CA ARG A 29 -6.54 -1.66 -19.02
C ARG A 29 -5.75 -0.94 -17.92
N GLU A 30 -4.85 -0.01 -18.22
CA GLU A 30 -4.04 0.71 -17.21
C GLU A 30 -4.90 1.43 -16.17
N ARG A 31 -5.98 2.08 -16.61
CA ARG A 31 -6.95 2.72 -15.71
C ARG A 31 -7.65 1.73 -14.80
N SER A 32 -8.01 0.55 -15.33
CA SER A 32 -8.67 -0.50 -14.56
C SER A 32 -7.71 -1.10 -13.53
N ARG A 33 -6.45 -1.33 -13.94
CA ARG A 33 -5.38 -1.80 -13.07
C ARG A 33 -5.20 -0.86 -11.87
N LEU A 34 -5.02 0.44 -12.13
CA LEU A 34 -4.83 1.42 -11.06
C LEU A 34 -6.02 1.52 -10.12
N ARG A 35 -7.26 1.41 -10.63
CA ARG A 35 -8.46 1.41 -9.77
C ARG A 35 -8.53 0.18 -8.88
N ASP A 36 -8.22 -0.99 -9.42
CA ASP A 36 -8.22 -2.23 -8.64
C ASP A 36 -7.09 -2.21 -7.60
N GLU A 37 -5.93 -1.64 -7.94
CA GLU A 37 -4.84 -1.42 -7.01
C GLU A 37 -5.20 -0.42 -5.90
N CYS A 38 -5.85 0.70 -6.23
CA CYS A 38 -6.42 1.62 -5.26
C CYS A 38 -7.42 0.93 -4.31
N ALA A 39 -8.26 0.03 -4.82
CA ALA A 39 -9.20 -0.74 -4.01
C ALA A 39 -8.49 -1.71 -3.06
N LEU A 40 -7.47 -2.42 -3.53
CA LEU A 40 -6.61 -3.27 -2.70
C LEU A 40 -5.98 -2.45 -1.56
N TRP A 41 -5.45 -1.26 -1.88
CA TRP A 41 -4.83 -0.38 -0.89
C TRP A 41 -5.80 0.08 0.20
N ARG A 42 -7.03 0.45 -0.15
CA ARG A 42 -8.06 0.76 0.85
C ARG A 42 -8.35 -0.42 1.75
N ASN A 43 -8.43 -1.62 1.18
CA ASN A 43 -8.67 -2.83 1.95
C ASN A 43 -7.51 -3.10 2.91
N LEU A 44 -6.25 -2.96 2.46
CA LEU A 44 -5.07 -3.13 3.31
C LEU A 44 -5.04 -2.16 4.49
N ILE A 45 -5.37 -0.88 4.29
CA ILE A 45 -5.46 0.11 5.38
C ILE A 45 -6.57 -0.29 6.37
N SER A 46 -7.72 -0.72 5.85
CA SER A 46 -8.83 -1.20 6.68
C SER A 46 -8.44 -2.43 7.51
N TYR A 47 -7.76 -3.40 6.89
CA TYR A 47 -7.28 -4.60 7.58
C TYR A 47 -6.22 -4.28 8.63
N ALA A 48 -5.30 -3.35 8.33
CA ALA A 48 -4.32 -2.85 9.29
C ALA A 48 -4.99 -2.20 10.51
N GLY A 49 -6.13 -1.53 10.32
CA GLY A 49 -6.92 -0.99 11.42
C GLY A 49 -7.61 -2.06 12.27
N LEU A 50 -8.23 -3.04 11.62
CA LEU A 50 -8.88 -4.17 12.28
C LEU A 50 -7.90 -5.08 13.05
N GLU A 51 -6.63 -5.11 12.64
CA GLU A 51 -5.57 -5.86 13.33
C GLU A 51 -5.36 -5.37 14.77
N TYR A 52 -5.50 -4.06 15.03
CA TYR A 52 -5.47 -3.52 16.41
C TYR A 52 -6.64 -3.98 17.25
N ASP A 53 -7.79 -4.21 16.63
CA ASP A 53 -8.98 -4.76 17.27
C ASP A 53 -8.90 -6.29 17.40
N ASN A 54 -7.72 -6.89 17.13
CA ASN A 54 -7.46 -8.33 17.13
C ASN A 54 -8.31 -9.12 16.12
N VAL A 55 -8.73 -8.49 15.02
CA VAL A 55 -9.50 -9.14 13.95
C VAL A 55 -8.57 -9.52 12.80
N ASP A 56 -8.38 -10.83 12.59
CA ASP A 56 -7.57 -11.36 11.50
C ASP A 56 -8.35 -11.40 10.17
N ARG A 57 -7.76 -10.81 9.12
CA ARG A 57 -8.24 -10.78 7.73
C ARG A 57 -7.16 -11.25 6.74
N SER A 58 -6.12 -11.94 7.20
CA SER A 58 -4.96 -12.34 6.42
C SER A 58 -5.35 -13.21 5.23
N GLU A 59 -6.19 -14.23 5.44
CA GLU A 59 -6.73 -15.07 4.36
C GLU A 59 -7.43 -14.25 3.26
N LYS A 60 -8.28 -13.30 3.66
CA LYS A 60 -8.99 -12.44 2.71
C LYS A 60 -8.01 -11.53 1.95
N CYS A 61 -7.02 -10.97 2.65
CA CYS A 61 -5.98 -10.15 2.06
C CYS A 61 -5.16 -10.91 1.02
N PHE A 62 -4.71 -12.14 1.33
CA PHE A 62 -3.96 -12.96 0.39
C PHE A 62 -4.83 -13.44 -0.79
N SER A 63 -6.13 -13.66 -0.57
CA SER A 63 -7.07 -13.92 -1.68
C SER A 63 -7.15 -12.71 -2.62
N ASP A 64 -7.32 -11.50 -2.09
CA ASP A 64 -7.42 -10.27 -2.89
C ASP A 64 -6.13 -10.00 -3.68
N LEU A 65 -4.96 -10.25 -3.06
CA LEU A 65 -3.66 -10.19 -3.73
C LEU A 65 -3.58 -11.20 -4.88
N LYS A 66 -3.98 -12.46 -4.66
CA LYS A 66 -3.94 -13.49 -5.72
C LYS A 66 -4.85 -13.12 -6.89
N ASP A 67 -6.04 -12.59 -6.62
CA ASP A 67 -7.00 -12.21 -7.65
C ASP A 67 -6.47 -11.07 -8.54
N ILE A 68 -5.88 -10.04 -7.94
CA ILE A 68 -5.31 -8.92 -8.70
C ILE A 68 -4.05 -9.33 -9.48
N CYS A 69 -3.19 -10.19 -8.92
CA CYS A 69 -2.00 -10.70 -9.61
C CYS A 69 -2.38 -11.53 -10.83
N LYS A 70 -3.33 -12.45 -10.67
CA LYS A 70 -3.86 -13.25 -11.79
C LYS A 70 -4.44 -12.40 -12.92
N LYS A 71 -5.00 -11.23 -12.59
CA LYS A 71 -5.63 -10.32 -13.56
C LYS A 71 -4.64 -9.44 -14.31
N TYR A 72 -3.57 -9.00 -13.67
CA TYR A 72 -2.69 -7.95 -14.19
C TYR A 72 -1.20 -8.28 -14.27
N ASP A 73 -0.78 -9.46 -13.82
CA ASP A 73 0.63 -9.90 -13.79
C ASP A 73 1.49 -8.91 -12.99
N LEU A 74 1.36 -9.00 -11.66
CA LEU A 74 1.97 -8.07 -10.70
C LEU A 74 3.04 -8.79 -9.87
N PRO A 75 4.26 -9.00 -10.41
CA PRO A 75 5.28 -9.85 -9.82
C PRO A 75 5.73 -9.44 -8.42
N ASN A 76 5.57 -8.16 -8.04
CA ASN A 76 5.86 -7.73 -6.66
C ASN A 76 4.83 -8.26 -5.67
N TYR A 77 3.54 -8.22 -6.02
CA TYR A 77 2.50 -8.83 -5.20
C TYR A 77 2.58 -10.37 -5.27
N ASP A 78 2.98 -10.96 -6.40
CA ASP A 78 3.26 -12.41 -6.48
C ASP A 78 4.40 -12.83 -5.54
N ARG A 79 5.46 -12.03 -5.45
CA ARG A 79 6.54 -12.26 -4.47
C ARG A 79 6.00 -12.23 -3.05
N ILE A 80 5.15 -11.26 -2.70
CA ILE A 80 4.51 -11.18 -1.38
C ILE A 80 3.66 -12.44 -1.11
N ILE A 81 2.90 -12.91 -2.11
CA ILE A 81 2.11 -14.14 -2.00
C ILE A 81 3.01 -15.35 -1.69
N GLY A 82 4.18 -15.44 -2.33
CA GLY A 82 5.17 -16.48 -2.07
C GLY A 82 5.79 -16.43 -0.67
N MET A 83 5.82 -15.25 -0.04
CA MET A 83 6.32 -15.03 1.33
C MET A 83 5.23 -15.16 2.40
N ARG A 84 4.03 -15.66 2.06
CA ARG A 84 2.88 -15.72 2.98
C ARG A 84 3.22 -16.34 4.32
N ASP A 85 3.81 -17.53 4.32
CA ASP A 85 4.04 -18.27 5.56
C ASP A 85 5.09 -17.57 6.45
N GLU A 86 6.09 -16.92 5.85
CA GLU A 86 7.07 -16.09 6.55
C GLU A 86 6.43 -14.85 7.18
N LEU A 87 5.56 -14.15 6.43
CA LEU A 87 4.86 -12.97 6.92
C LEU A 87 3.90 -13.31 8.06
N VAL A 88 3.15 -14.42 7.94
CA VAL A 88 2.21 -14.90 8.97
C VAL A 88 2.95 -15.35 10.23
N ALA A 89 4.12 -15.97 10.08
CA ALA A 89 4.94 -16.41 11.20
C ALA A 89 5.78 -15.28 11.84
N SER A 90 5.81 -14.08 11.25
CA SER A 90 6.65 -12.99 11.74
C SER A 90 6.31 -12.60 13.19
N SER A 91 7.37 -12.41 13.98
CA SER A 91 7.30 -11.91 15.35
C SER A 91 7.48 -10.40 15.45
N ASP A 92 7.52 -9.68 14.33
CA ASP A 92 7.76 -8.24 14.28
C ASP A 92 6.69 -7.50 15.08
N ARG A 93 7.12 -6.54 15.89
CA ARG A 93 6.24 -5.72 16.71
C ARG A 93 6.44 -4.26 16.35
N TYR A 94 5.37 -3.65 15.87
CA TYR A 94 5.33 -2.22 15.57
C TYR A 94 4.71 -1.46 16.74
N ILE A 95 5.40 -0.40 17.20
CA ILE A 95 4.79 0.59 18.10
C ILE A 95 4.22 1.69 17.23
N VAL A 96 2.90 1.80 17.24
CA VAL A 96 2.20 2.79 16.43
C VAL A 96 1.66 3.91 17.28
N ASP A 97 2.12 5.11 16.95
CA ASP A 97 1.57 6.36 17.44
C ASP A 97 0.23 6.61 16.71
N VAL A 98 -0.87 6.59 17.45
CA VAL A 98 -2.23 6.65 16.92
C VAL A 98 -2.48 7.94 16.14
N ASP A 99 -1.96 9.08 16.61
CA ASP A 99 -2.15 10.36 15.94
C ASP A 99 -1.39 10.41 14.61
N LYS A 100 -0.14 9.91 14.61
CA LYS A 100 0.66 9.79 13.37
C LYS A 100 0.02 8.82 12.39
N ARG A 101 -0.47 7.67 12.87
CA ARG A 101 -1.20 6.70 12.05
C ARG A 101 -2.40 7.35 11.37
N ASN A 102 -3.28 7.99 12.14
CA ASN A 102 -4.49 8.64 11.60
C ASN A 102 -4.15 9.69 10.54
N MET A 103 -3.08 10.47 10.77
CA MET A 103 -2.61 11.47 9.82
C MET A 103 -2.11 10.83 8.50
N VAL A 104 -1.31 9.78 8.60
CA VAL A 104 -0.78 9.05 7.44
C VAL A 104 -1.89 8.31 6.69
N GLU A 105 -2.78 7.60 7.38
CA GLU A 105 -3.93 6.91 6.78
C GLU A 105 -4.81 7.89 6.00
N LYS A 106 -5.15 9.02 6.62
CA LYS A 106 -5.93 10.08 5.97
C LYS A 106 -5.25 10.54 4.68
N ARG A 107 -3.94 10.80 4.73
CA ARG A 107 -3.16 11.23 3.55
C ARG A 107 -3.14 10.16 2.45
N ILE A 108 -2.99 8.89 2.80
CA ILE A 108 -3.05 7.79 1.82
C ILE A 108 -4.44 7.74 1.17
N LEU A 109 -5.52 7.83 1.94
CA LEU A 109 -6.89 7.79 1.42
C LEU A 109 -7.22 8.98 0.49
N GLU A 110 -6.70 10.17 0.81
CA GLU A 110 -6.77 11.35 -0.06
C GLU A 110 -6.06 11.10 -1.41
N LEU A 111 -4.83 10.59 -1.38
CA LEU A 111 -4.06 10.29 -2.60
C LEU A 111 -4.72 9.18 -3.44
N ILE A 112 -5.27 8.14 -2.82
CA ILE A 112 -6.05 7.11 -3.52
C ILE A 112 -7.23 7.76 -4.27
N SER A 113 -7.94 8.67 -3.60
CA SER A 113 -9.08 9.37 -4.20
C SER A 113 -8.66 10.29 -5.35
N GLU A 114 -7.48 10.90 -5.26
CA GLU A 114 -6.86 11.66 -6.34
C GLU A 114 -6.54 10.76 -7.54
N VAL A 115 -5.86 9.62 -7.34
CA VAL A 115 -5.57 8.64 -8.40
C VAL A 115 -6.86 8.23 -9.11
N GLU A 116 -7.90 7.88 -8.38
CA GLU A 116 -9.18 7.48 -8.95
C GLU A 116 -9.84 8.59 -9.77
N SER A 117 -9.81 9.82 -9.27
CA SER A 117 -10.29 11.01 -10.01
C SER A 117 -9.51 11.19 -11.31
N CYS A 118 -8.19 11.06 -11.26
CA CYS A 118 -7.31 11.15 -12.42
C CYS A 118 -7.56 10.04 -13.45
N THR A 119 -7.87 8.82 -13.03
CA THR A 119 -8.24 7.73 -13.96
C THR A 119 -9.53 7.96 -14.74
N LYS A 120 -10.37 8.93 -14.33
CA LYS A 120 -11.57 9.33 -15.07
C LYS A 120 -11.26 10.36 -16.17
N ARG A 121 -10.11 11.05 -16.09
CA ARG A 121 -9.70 12.12 -17.01
C ARG A 121 -8.88 11.58 -18.17
N LEU A 122 -9.03 12.18 -19.36
CA LEU A 122 -8.30 11.75 -20.55
C LEU A 122 -6.79 11.97 -20.41
N ASN A 123 -6.39 13.09 -19.80
CA ASN A 123 -5.02 13.53 -19.55
C ASN A 123 -4.54 13.31 -18.09
N GLY A 124 -5.29 12.59 -17.25
CA GLY A 124 -4.97 12.43 -15.83
C GLY A 124 -3.81 11.47 -15.50
N LYS A 125 -3.12 10.91 -16.50
CA LYS A 125 -2.11 9.86 -16.29
C LYS A 125 -0.93 10.34 -15.46
N ALA A 126 -0.35 11.49 -15.81
CA ALA A 126 0.80 12.03 -15.08
C ALA A 126 0.45 12.31 -13.61
N ASP A 127 -0.73 12.87 -13.35
CA ASP A 127 -1.20 13.18 -12.00
C ASP A 127 -1.46 11.92 -11.17
N ALA A 128 -2.11 10.90 -11.75
CA ALA A 128 -2.32 9.62 -11.09
C ALA A 128 -1.00 8.98 -10.65
N TYR A 129 0.02 8.97 -11.52
CA TYR A 129 1.32 8.39 -11.19
C TYR A 129 2.13 9.24 -10.20
N ARG A 130 1.95 10.57 -10.20
CA ARG A 130 2.50 11.45 -9.15
C ARG A 130 1.90 11.14 -7.79
N ALA A 131 0.57 11.02 -7.71
CA ALA A 131 -0.11 10.65 -6.46
C ALA A 131 0.32 9.25 -5.97
N MET A 132 0.46 8.26 -6.87
CA MET A 132 1.01 6.94 -6.54
C MET A 132 2.46 7.01 -6.03
N THR A 133 3.28 7.90 -6.59
CA THR A 133 4.67 8.12 -6.12
C THR A 133 4.67 8.65 -4.70
N ALA A 134 3.85 9.67 -4.42
CA ALA A 134 3.72 10.26 -3.09
C ALA A 134 3.24 9.21 -2.06
N MET A 135 2.35 8.30 -2.46
CA MET A 135 1.89 7.21 -1.60
C MET A 135 3.00 6.22 -1.20
N HIS A 136 4.03 6.02 -2.02
CA HIS A 136 5.03 4.95 -1.85
C HIS A 136 5.74 4.96 -0.49
N ASN A 137 5.99 6.14 0.09
CA ASN A 137 6.73 6.26 1.35
C ASN A 137 5.83 6.37 2.57
N LEU A 138 4.53 6.61 2.39
CA LEU A 138 3.58 6.76 3.51
C LEU A 138 3.42 5.48 4.34
N PRO A 139 3.38 4.26 3.77
CA PRO A 139 3.41 3.04 4.57
C PRO A 139 4.55 3.03 5.58
N LYS A 140 5.75 3.48 5.21
CA LYS A 140 6.92 3.48 6.10
C LYS A 140 6.70 4.30 7.37
N ALA A 141 5.96 5.41 7.25
CA ALA A 141 5.57 6.24 8.38
C ALA A 141 4.36 5.68 9.16
N LEU A 142 3.60 4.74 8.57
CA LEU A 142 2.47 4.05 9.20
C LEU A 142 2.93 3.08 10.30
N HIS A 143 4.16 2.56 10.18
CA HIS A 143 4.71 1.49 11.02
C HIS A 143 5.22 1.96 12.39
N GLY A 144 5.44 3.27 12.56
CA GLY A 144 6.22 3.77 13.70
C GLY A 144 7.63 3.16 13.73
N ILE A 145 8.11 2.79 14.91
CA ILE A 145 9.44 2.19 15.09
C ILE A 145 9.32 0.66 15.05
N ASP A 146 10.03 0.02 14.13
CA ASP A 146 10.30 -1.42 14.19
C ASP A 146 11.11 -1.71 15.45
N THR A 147 10.49 -2.33 16.45
CA THR A 147 11.13 -2.59 17.75
C THR A 147 12.23 -3.64 17.69
N LEU A 148 12.36 -4.36 16.57
CA LEU A 148 13.44 -5.32 16.31
C LEU A 148 14.58 -4.71 15.48
N GLY A 149 14.49 -3.42 15.11
CA GLY A 149 15.62 -2.61 14.64
C GLY A 149 16.02 -2.83 13.18
N SER A 150 15.18 -3.47 12.37
CA SER A 150 15.51 -3.85 10.99
C SER A 150 15.43 -2.67 10.01
N LEU A 151 14.68 -1.62 10.33
CA LEU A 151 14.40 -0.51 9.42
C LEU A 151 14.53 0.85 10.12
N PRO A 152 15.12 1.86 9.45
CA PRO A 152 15.11 3.23 9.97
C PRO A 152 13.68 3.77 10.01
N ALA A 153 13.31 4.35 11.15
CA ALA A 153 12.05 5.07 11.28
C ALA A 153 12.02 6.26 10.30
N VAL A 154 10.91 6.41 9.58
CA VAL A 154 10.63 7.59 8.75
C VAL A 154 9.52 8.37 9.43
N SER A 155 9.74 9.65 9.71
CA SER A 155 8.71 10.49 10.30
C SER A 155 7.56 10.74 9.31
N PRO A 156 6.31 10.96 9.75
CA PRO A 156 5.23 11.36 8.85
C PRO A 156 5.57 12.61 8.03
N GLU A 157 6.25 13.58 8.62
CA GLU A 157 6.70 14.80 7.96
C GLU A 157 7.69 14.46 6.83
N GLU A 158 8.69 13.62 7.11
CA GLU A 158 9.64 13.12 6.10
C GLU A 158 8.95 12.36 4.96
N ALA A 159 7.94 11.54 5.28
CA ALA A 159 7.17 10.79 4.29
C ALA A 159 6.26 11.69 3.42
N MET A 160 5.91 12.88 3.90
CA MET A 160 5.04 13.84 3.21
C MET A 160 5.79 14.90 2.38
N MET A 161 7.12 15.01 2.48
CA MET A 161 7.94 16.03 1.78
C MET A 161 8.15 15.76 0.26
N ILE A 162 7.34 14.92 -0.40
CA ILE A 162 7.55 14.44 -1.78
C ILE A 162 6.44 14.91 -2.73
#